data_AF-Q9V1E2-F1
#
_entry.id   AF-Q9V1E2-F1
#
_cell.length_a   1.000
_cell.length_b   1.000
_cell.length_c   1.000
_cell.angle_alpha   90.00
_cell.angle_beta   90.00
_cell.angle_gamma   90.00
#
_symmetry.space_group_name_H-M   'P 1'
#
loop_
_entity.id
_entity.type
_entity.pdbx_description
1 polymer ?
#
loop_
_entity_poly.entity_id
_entity_poly.type
_entity_poly.pdbx_seq_one_letter_code
_entity_poly.pdbx_strand_id
1 'polypeptide(L)'
;MSQFTPTSDLARKAIDTVRKALPLFIPAPPIVHRDPEGYHIDVPILYMDFAVDRVHFNAETNAPFPKGSPVSSKVPPKSEEVVERMKAILEESRVLEACEFRKPERAWVVPWHGRAS
;
A
#
# COMPACT_ATOMS: atom_id res chain seq x y z
N MET A 1 -1.59 -30.95 -19.23
CA MET A 1 -1.54 -29.64 -18.53
C MET A 1 -2.93 -29.36 -17.97
N SER A 2 -3.10 -29.44 -16.65
CA SER A 2 -4.40 -29.21 -16.00
C SER A 2 -4.76 -27.72 -16.09
N GLN A 3 -5.88 -27.42 -16.74
CA GLN A 3 -6.46 -26.09 -16.73
C GLN A 3 -6.96 -25.80 -15.31
N PHE A 4 -6.23 -24.97 -14.58
CA PHE A 4 -6.69 -24.45 -13.29
C PHE A 4 -7.84 -23.47 -13.55
N THR A 5 -9.07 -23.93 -13.36
CA THR A 5 -10.27 -23.10 -13.24
C THR A 5 -10.37 -22.64 -11.79
N PRO A 6 -10.15 -21.35 -11.47
CA PRO A 6 -10.31 -20.88 -10.11
C PRO A 6 -11.79 -20.98 -9.72
N THR A 7 -12.11 -21.83 -8.75
CA THR A 7 -13.44 -21.85 -8.16
C THR A 7 -13.64 -20.56 -7.35
N SER A 8 -14.89 -20.09 -7.34
CA SER A 8 -15.31 -18.89 -6.60
C SER A 8 -14.92 -18.90 -5.12
N ASP A 9 -14.67 -20.07 -4.53
CA ASP A 9 -14.29 -20.23 -3.12
C ASP A 9 -12.82 -19.86 -2.85
N LEU A 10 -11.90 -20.14 -3.77
CA LEU A 10 -10.50 -19.72 -3.62
C LEU A 10 -10.38 -18.20 -3.77
N ALA A 11 -11.14 -17.62 -4.69
CA ALA A 11 -11.27 -16.17 -4.85
C ALA A 11 -11.79 -15.51 -3.57
N ARG A 12 -12.90 -16.01 -3.00
CA ARG A 12 -13.45 -15.55 -1.71
C ARG A 12 -12.43 -15.67 -0.58
N LYS A 13 -11.75 -16.82 -0.48
CA LYS A 13 -10.73 -17.05 0.55
C LYS A 13 -9.57 -16.06 0.43
N ALA A 14 -9.15 -15.72 -0.79
CA ALA A 14 -8.11 -14.70 -0.99
C ALA A 14 -8.56 -13.34 -0.47
N ILE A 15 -9.77 -12.89 -0.83
CA ILE A 15 -10.35 -11.62 -0.38
C ILE A 15 -10.45 -11.60 1.16
N ASP A 16 -11.00 -12.65 1.76
CA ASP A 16 -11.14 -12.77 3.23
C ASP A 16 -9.79 -12.76 3.94
N THR A 17 -8.76 -13.35 3.32
CA THR A 17 -7.40 -13.35 3.87
C THR A 17 -6.86 -11.92 3.93
N VAL A 18 -6.96 -11.17 2.83
CA VAL A 18 -6.50 -9.77 2.81
C VAL A 18 -7.35 -8.90 3.73
N ARG A 19 -8.66 -9.13 3.84
CA ARG A 19 -9.53 -8.40 4.77
C ARG A 19 -9.12 -8.59 6.24
N LYS A 20 -8.65 -9.79 6.61
CA LYS A 20 -8.13 -10.07 7.96
C LYS A 20 -6.71 -9.55 8.17
N ALA A 21 -5.92 -9.47 7.11
CA ALA A 21 -4.54 -8.99 7.19
C ALA A 21 -4.44 -7.46 7.21
N LEU A 22 -5.32 -6.74 6.49
CA LEU A 22 -5.27 -5.28 6.36
C LEU A 22 -5.23 -4.53 7.72
N PRO A 23 -6.01 -4.89 8.75
CA PRO A 23 -5.92 -4.24 10.07
C PRO A 23 -4.59 -4.45 10.80
N LEU A 24 -3.76 -5.38 10.34
CA LEU A 24 -2.45 -5.69 10.89
C LEU A 24 -1.32 -4.96 10.15
N PHE A 25 -1.64 -4.20 9.11
CA PHE A 25 -0.66 -3.41 8.37
C PHE A 25 -0.24 -2.21 9.20
N ILE A 26 1.07 -1.97 9.29
CA ILE A 26 1.64 -0.85 10.03
C ILE A 26 2.56 -0.04 9.12
N PRO A 27 2.51 1.30 9.14
CA PRO A 27 3.48 2.10 8.42
C PRO A 27 4.80 2.14 9.20
N ALA A 28 5.91 1.92 8.50
CA ALA A 28 7.26 2.12 9.02
C ALA A 28 7.65 3.60 8.91
N PRO A 29 8.74 4.03 9.61
CA PRO A 29 9.32 5.34 9.38
C PRO A 29 9.63 5.60 7.90
N PRO A 30 9.37 6.81 7.38
CA PRO A 30 9.60 7.12 5.98
C PRO A 30 11.09 7.08 5.62
N ILE A 31 11.37 6.56 4.44
CA ILE A 31 12.66 6.66 3.79
C ILE A 31 12.65 7.94 2.95
N VAL A 32 13.52 8.88 3.30
CA VAL A 32 13.57 10.22 2.69
C VAL A 32 14.84 10.36 1.87
N HIS A 33 14.69 10.63 0.59
CA HIS A 33 15.78 10.96 -0.31
C HIS A 33 15.65 12.41 -0.77
N ARG A 34 16.75 13.16 -0.75
CA ARG A 34 16.77 14.53 -1.29
C ARG A 34 17.36 14.50 -2.69
N ASP A 35 16.62 15.05 -3.65
CA ASP A 35 17.04 15.27 -5.03
C ASP A 35 17.01 16.79 -5.37
N PRO A 36 17.45 17.21 -6.55
CA PRO A 36 17.37 18.62 -6.97
C PRO A 36 15.94 19.16 -7.03
N GLU A 37 14.95 18.30 -7.24
CA GLU A 37 13.54 18.63 -7.34
C GLU A 37 12.83 18.66 -5.97
N GLY A 38 13.46 18.21 -4.89
CA GLY A 38 12.91 18.24 -3.53
C GLY A 38 13.19 16.97 -2.74
N TYR A 39 12.19 16.51 -2.00
CA TYR A 39 12.23 15.33 -1.15
C TYR A 39 11.34 14.24 -1.74
N HIS A 40 11.95 13.11 -2.06
CA HIS A 40 11.26 11.87 -2.40
C HIS A 40 11.03 11.07 -1.11
N ILE A 41 9.76 10.81 -0.79
CA ILE A 41 9.34 10.24 0.50
C ILE A 41 8.65 8.91 0.22
N ASP A 42 9.27 7.84 0.68
CA ASP A 42 8.73 6.48 0.59
C ASP A 42 8.33 5.99 1.97
N VAL A 43 7.07 5.58 2.14
CA VAL A 43 6.58 4.98 3.39
C VAL A 43 6.39 3.47 3.19
N PRO A 44 7.23 2.63 3.81
CA PRO A 44 7.00 1.18 3.80
C PRO A 44 5.76 0.82 4.61
N ILE A 45 4.96 -0.10 4.08
CA ILE A 45 3.86 -0.75 4.80
C ILE A 45 4.33 -2.14 5.19
N LEU A 46 4.32 -2.43 6.48
CA LEU A 46 4.76 -3.69 7.04
C LEU A 46 3.58 -4.59 7.37
N TYR A 47 3.79 -5.89 7.20
CA TYR A 47 2.95 -6.96 7.75
C TYR A 47 3.87 -7.99 8.40
N MET A 48 3.70 -8.23 9.70
CA MET A 48 4.58 -9.12 10.49
C MET A 48 6.07 -8.76 10.31
N ASP A 49 6.41 -7.48 10.39
CA ASP A 49 7.75 -6.91 10.21
C ASP A 49 8.37 -7.05 8.80
N PHE A 50 7.62 -7.57 7.82
CA PHE A 50 8.05 -7.59 6.41
C PHE A 50 7.40 -6.44 5.64
N ALA A 51 8.19 -5.72 4.85
CA ALA A 51 7.67 -4.72 3.92
C ALA A 51 6.88 -5.41 2.80
N VAL A 52 5.56 -5.19 2.79
CA VAL A 52 4.63 -5.74 1.79
C VAL A 52 4.24 -4.72 0.72
N ASP A 53 4.39 -3.42 1.03
CA ASP A 53 4.23 -2.35 0.07
C ASP A 53 5.13 -1.15 0.39
N ARG A 54 5.30 -0.27 -0.59
CA ARG A 54 5.93 1.04 -0.47
C ARG A 54 5.02 2.08 -1.08
N VAL A 55 4.58 3.03 -0.27
CA VAL A 55 3.70 4.12 -0.66
C VAL A 55 4.54 5.38 -0.88
N HIS A 56 4.42 5.97 -2.07
CA HIS A 56 4.98 7.29 -2.32
C HIS A 56 4.14 8.34 -1.60
N PHE A 57 4.76 9.29 -0.91
CA PHE A 57 4.06 10.29 -0.11
C PHE A 57 4.44 11.71 -0.55
N ASN A 58 3.46 12.60 -0.59
CA ASN A 58 3.71 14.02 -0.80
C ASN A 58 3.47 14.78 0.51
N ALA A 59 4.53 15.36 1.08
CA ALA A 59 4.47 16.14 2.31
C ALA A 59 3.71 17.46 2.16
N GLU A 60 3.58 18.02 0.95
CA GLU A 60 2.84 19.27 0.72
C GLU A 60 1.34 19.06 0.82
N THR A 61 0.85 17.95 0.25
CA THR A 61 -0.56 17.58 0.30
C THR A 61 -0.89 16.67 1.48
N ASN A 62 0.12 16.24 2.24
CA ASN A 62 0.01 15.29 3.34
C ASN A 62 -0.76 14.01 2.97
N ALA A 63 -0.44 13.45 1.79
CA ALA A 63 -1.20 12.35 1.19
C ALA A 63 -0.33 11.38 0.38
N PRO A 64 -0.77 10.12 0.22
CA PRO A 64 -0.20 9.18 -0.74
C PRO A 64 -0.27 9.73 -2.17
N PHE A 65 0.76 9.44 -2.94
CA PHE A 65 0.86 9.84 -4.34
C PHE A 65 0.80 8.60 -5.26
N PRO A 66 0.14 8.69 -6.43
CA PRO A 66 0.06 7.57 -7.36
C PRO A 66 1.45 7.07 -7.81
N LYS A 67 1.63 5.75 -7.83
CA LYS A 67 2.83 5.13 -8.38
C LYS A 67 2.96 5.42 -9.88
N GLY A 68 4.19 5.63 -10.34
CA GLY A 68 4.51 5.91 -11.74
C GLY A 68 4.47 7.39 -12.13
N SER A 69 4.10 8.28 -11.22
CA SER A 69 4.26 9.72 -11.38
C SER A 69 5.45 10.19 -10.54
N PRO A 70 6.37 11.02 -11.07
CA PRO A 70 7.46 11.57 -10.28
C PRO A 70 6.88 12.43 -9.15
N VAL A 71 7.21 12.09 -7.91
CA VAL A 71 6.81 12.87 -6.73
C VAL A 71 8.04 13.42 -6.05
N SER A 72 8.08 14.74 -5.89
CA SER A 72 9.06 15.44 -5.08
C SER A 72 8.32 16.50 -4.28
N SER A 73 8.44 16.48 -2.96
CA SER A 73 7.90 17.54 -2.11
C SER A 73 8.97 18.62 -1.92
N LYS A 74 8.63 19.90 -2.04
CA LYS A 74 9.58 20.99 -1.71
C LYS A 74 9.75 21.16 -0.19
N VAL A 75 8.81 20.63 0.59
CA VAL A 75 8.82 20.67 2.06
C VAL A 75 9.43 19.38 2.64
N PRO A 76 10.38 19.48 3.59
CA PRO A 76 10.89 18.29 4.27
C PRO A 76 9.78 17.66 5.13
N PRO A 77 9.63 16.33 5.11
CA PRO A 77 8.65 15.66 5.96
C PRO A 77 9.09 15.68 7.43
N LYS A 78 8.11 15.74 8.32
CA LYS A 78 8.31 15.32 9.71
C LYS A 78 7.91 13.86 9.81
N SER A 79 8.87 13.01 10.15
CA SER A 79 8.70 11.54 10.09
C SER A 79 7.51 11.04 10.91
N GLU A 80 7.33 11.58 12.12
CA GLU A 80 6.22 11.22 13.01
C GLU A 80 4.86 11.60 12.41
N GLU A 81 4.73 12.80 11.83
CA GLU A 81 3.50 13.26 11.20
C GLU A 81 3.12 12.39 9.99
N VAL A 82 4.10 11.96 9.19
CA VAL A 82 3.88 11.06 8.06
C VAL A 82 3.39 9.68 8.53
N VAL A 83 4.01 9.13 9.58
CA VAL A 83 3.60 7.84 10.15
C VAL A 83 2.17 7.90 10.69
N GLU A 84 1.83 8.92 11.48
CA GLU A 84 0.48 9.10 12.01
C GLU A 84 -0.55 9.30 10.89
N ARG A 85 -0.21 10.08 9.87
CA ARG A 85 -1.07 10.26 8.70
C ARG A 85 -1.32 8.92 7.97
N MET A 86 -0.27 8.13 7.78
CA MET A 86 -0.38 6.84 7.12
C MET A 86 -1.15 5.81 7.95
N LYS A 87 -1.07 5.85 9.29
CA LYS A 87 -1.92 5.03 10.16
C LYS A 87 -3.40 5.35 9.93
N ALA A 88 -3.77 6.63 9.96
CA ALA A 88 -5.16 7.05 9.72
C ALA A 88 -5.67 6.58 8.33
N ILE A 89 -4.83 6.67 7.30
CA ILE A 89 -5.19 6.18 5.95
C ILE A 89 -5.40 4.66 5.93
N LEU A 90 -4.54 3.89 6.62
CA LEU A 90 -4.70 2.43 6.73
C LEU A 90 -5.94 2.04 7.52
N GLU A 91 -6.29 2.77 8.58
CA GLU A 91 -7.52 2.56 9.36
C GLU A 91 -8.78 2.80 8.51
N GLU A 92 -8.74 3.76 7.59
CA GLU A 92 -9.84 4.02 6.65
C GLU A 92 -9.83 3.11 5.41
N SER A 93 -8.78 2.31 5.24
CA SER A 93 -8.58 1.49 4.04
C SER A 93 -9.56 0.33 3.97
N ARG A 94 -9.94 -0.03 2.74
CA ARG A 94 -10.90 -1.09 2.47
C ARG A 94 -10.41 -2.03 1.37
N VAL A 95 -10.67 -3.30 1.58
CA VAL A 95 -10.51 -4.33 0.55
C VAL A 95 -11.66 -4.21 -0.44
N LEU A 96 -11.34 -4.23 -1.73
CA LEU A 96 -12.35 -4.28 -2.79
C LEU A 96 -12.84 -5.72 -2.97
N GLU A 97 -14.12 -5.89 -3.28
CA GLU A 97 -14.71 -7.20 -3.63
C GLU A 97 -14.30 -7.63 -5.05
N ALA A 98 -12.99 -7.76 -5.27
CA ALA A 98 -12.38 -8.14 -6.52
C ALA A 98 -11.10 -8.92 -6.27
N CYS A 99 -10.76 -9.84 -7.17
CA CYS A 99 -9.45 -10.48 -7.17
C CYS A 99 -9.08 -10.98 -8.57
N GLU A 100 -7.79 -11.10 -8.81
CA GLU A 100 -7.22 -11.62 -10.05
C GLU A 100 -6.20 -12.70 -9.71
N PHE A 101 -6.27 -13.87 -10.36
CA PHE A 101 -5.22 -14.88 -10.23
C PHE A 101 -4.14 -14.67 -11.30
N ARG A 102 -2.91 -14.36 -10.87
CA ARG A 102 -1.77 -14.15 -11.76
C ARG A 102 -0.91 -15.39 -11.90
N LYS A 103 -0.60 -15.76 -13.15
CA LYS A 103 -0.06 -17.09 -13.51
C LYS A 103 1.46 -17.23 -13.57
N PRO A 104 2.33 -16.21 -13.73
CA PRO A 104 3.74 -16.43 -13.40
C PRO A 104 3.93 -16.55 -11.88
N GLU A 105 3.28 -15.69 -11.09
CA GLU A 105 3.46 -15.62 -9.64
C GLU A 105 2.66 -16.69 -8.88
N ARG A 106 1.66 -17.28 -9.55
CA ARG A 106 0.68 -18.22 -8.96
C ARG A 106 0.03 -17.64 -7.70
N ALA A 107 -0.31 -16.36 -7.75
CA ALA A 107 -0.80 -15.58 -6.62
C ALA A 107 -2.17 -14.97 -6.92
N TRP A 108 -2.98 -14.83 -5.87
CA TRP A 108 -4.19 -14.03 -5.90
C TRP A 108 -3.84 -12.59 -5.57
N VAL A 109 -4.13 -11.67 -6.48
CA VAL A 109 -4.04 -10.23 -6.27
C VAL A 109 -5.41 -9.74 -5.81
N VAL A 110 -5.45 -9.15 -4.63
CA VAL A 110 -6.67 -8.54 -4.07
C VAL A 110 -6.39 -7.06 -3.89
N PRO A 111 -7.10 -6.18 -4.60
CA PRO A 111 -6.89 -4.75 -4.47
C PRO A 111 -7.53 -4.23 -3.17
N TRP A 112 -6.86 -3.26 -2.57
CA TRP A 112 -7.36 -2.47 -1.46
C TRP A 112 -7.08 -1.00 -1.76
N HIS A 113 -7.83 -0.11 -1.12
CA HIS A 113 -7.64 1.32 -1.29
C HIS A 113 -7.77 2.03 0.05
N GLY A 114 -6.93 3.05 0.26
CA GLY A 114 -7.11 4.06 1.30
C GLY A 114 -7.84 5.28 0.74
N ARG A 115 -8.46 6.07 1.61
CA ARG A 115 -8.88 7.43 1.24
C ARG A 115 -7.72 8.38 1.51
N ALA A 116 -7.26 9.04 0.45
CA ALA A 116 -6.54 10.30 0.60
C ALA A 116 -7.60 11.39 0.71
N SER A 117 -7.94 11.76 1.95
CA SER A 117 -8.83 12.90 2.24
C SER A 117 -8.09 14.22 2.06
#